data_AF-A0A7T1MBR1-F1
#
_entry.id   AF-A0A7T1MBR1-F1
#
_cell.length_a   1.000
_cell.length_b   1.000
_cell.length_c   1.000
_cell.angle_alpha   90.00
_cell.angle_beta   90.00
_cell.angle_gamma   90.00
#
_symmetry.space_group_name_H-M   'P 1'
#
loop_
_entity.id
_entity.type
_entity.pdbx_description
1 polymer ?
#
loop_
_entity_poly.entity_id
_entity_poly.type
_entity_poly.pdbx_seq_one_letter_code
_entity_poly.pdbx_strand_id
1 'polypeptide(L)' 'MDPGSIPPDTLLVLGAYLVLGGAYLVVVPLALYAWMHKRWTVMGKIERTAVYGLVFLFFPGLILFAPFLNLRMAGQGE' A
#
# COMPACT_ATOMS: atom_id res chain seq x y z
N MET A 1 10.70 30.87 -26.08
CA MET A 1 10.53 29.58 -25.38
C MET A 1 11.60 29.57 -24.31
N ASP A 2 11.27 29.87 -23.04
CA ASP A 2 12.26 29.80 -21.97
C ASP A 2 12.58 28.32 -21.72
N PRO A 3 13.82 27.85 -21.96
CA PRO A 3 14.16 26.43 -21.86
C PRO A 3 14.13 25.90 -20.42
N GLY A 4 13.84 26.74 -19.41
CA GLY A 4 13.77 26.38 -17.99
C GLY A 4 12.37 26.44 -17.36
N SER A 5 11.33 26.88 -18.08
CA SER A 5 9.98 26.98 -17.52
C SER A 5 9.22 25.65 -17.68
N ILE A 6 8.94 24.96 -16.57
CA ILE A 6 8.06 23.77 -16.58
C ILE A 6 6.62 24.24 -16.74
N PRO A 7 5.86 23.74 -17.74
CA PRO A 7 4.46 24.09 -17.91
C PRO A 7 3.61 23.69 -16.69
N PRO A 8 2.60 24.48 -16.30
CA PRO A 8 1.71 24.15 -15.18
C PRO A 8 1.02 22.79 -15.34
N ASP A 9 0.62 22.43 -16.56
CA ASP A 9 0.01 21.12 -16.85
C ASP A 9 0.97 19.96 -16.54
N THR A 10 2.26 20.14 -16.84
CA THR A 10 3.30 19.16 -16.50
C THR A 10 3.46 19.01 -14.99
N LEU A 11 3.39 20.12 -14.22
CA LEU A 11 3.42 20.07 -12.76
C LEU A 11 2.21 19.33 -12.18
N LEU A 12 1.02 19.56 -12.75
CA LEU A 12 -0.20 18.86 -12.34
C LEU A 12 -0.10 17.35 -12.61
N VAL A 13 0.38 16.97 -13.80
CA VAL A 13 0.60 15.56 -14.15
C VAL A 13 1.61 14.91 -13.22
N LEU A 14 2.73 15.58 -12.93
CA LEU A 14 3.74 15.07 -12.00
C LEU A 14 3.18 14.91 -10.59
N GLY A 15 2.41 15.89 -10.11
CA GLY A 15 1.71 15.82 -8.83
C GLY A 15 0.73 14.63 -8.78
N ALA A 16 -0.03 14.41 -9.85
CA ALA A 16 -0.94 13.27 -9.96
C ALA A 16 -0.19 11.93 -9.89
N TYR A 17 0.91 11.77 -10.62
CA TYR A 17 1.74 10.57 -10.55
C TYR A 17 2.39 10.37 -9.17
N LEU A 18 2.81 11.44 -8.49
CA LEU A 18 3.32 11.35 -7.12
C LEU A 18 2.24 10.89 -6.15
N VAL A 19 1.03 11.42 -6.25
CA VAL A 19 -0.09 11.01 -5.39
C VAL A 19 -0.49 9.57 -5.68
N LEU A 20 -0.64 9.19 -6.94
CA LEU A 20 -1.00 7.83 -7.33
C LEU A 20 0.10 6.83 -6.95
N GLY A 21 1.36 7.16 -7.23
CA GLY A 21 2.51 6.35 -6.85
C GLY A 21 2.65 6.21 -5.35
N GLY A 22 2.50 7.29 -4.58
CA GLY A 22 2.52 7.26 -3.12
C GLY A 22 1.35 6.46 -2.55
N ALA A 23 0.16 6.59 -3.11
CA ALA A 23 -0.98 5.78 -2.72
C ALA A 23 -0.73 4.28 -2.99
N TYR A 24 -0.20 3.95 -4.16
CA TYR A 24 0.08 2.58 -4.59
C TYR A 24 1.22 1.92 -3.82
N LEU A 25 2.32 2.63 -3.58
CA LEU A 25 3.53 2.07 -2.95
C LEU A 25 3.52 2.18 -1.43
N VAL A 26 2.78 3.13 -0.83
CA VAL A 26 2.86 3.42 0.61
C VAL A 26 1.49 3.31 1.29
N VAL A 27 0.52 4.14 0.91
CA VAL A 27 -0.73 4.29 1.68
C VAL A 27 -1.55 3.01 1.67
N VAL A 28 -1.83 2.45 0.49
CA VAL A 28 -2.64 1.23 0.36
C VAL A 28 -1.93 0.01 0.95
N PRO A 29 -0.63 -0.25 0.70
CA PRO A 29 0.11 -1.33 1.34
C PRO A 29 0.07 -1.30 2.87
N LEU A 30 0.30 -0.13 3.49
CA LEU A 30 0.25 0.01 4.95
C LEU A 30 -1.16 -0.20 5.50
N ALA A 31 -2.19 0.32 4.82
CA ALA A 31 -3.57 0.08 5.18
C ALA A 31 -3.93 -1.41 5.10
N LEU A 32 -3.46 -2.10 4.05
CA LEU A 32 -3.67 -3.53 3.85
C LEU A 32 -2.98 -4.35 4.94
N TYR A 33 -1.74 -4.02 5.31
CA TYR A 33 -1.05 -4.63 6.46
C TYR A 33 -1.84 -4.49 7.76
N ALA A 34 -2.32 -3.28 8.07
CA ALA A 34 -3.10 -3.03 9.29
C ALA A 34 -4.42 -3.81 9.30
N TRP A 35 -5.12 -3.85 8.17
CA TRP A 35 -6.39 -4.54 8.06
C TRP A 35 -6.24 -6.07 8.09
N MET A 36 -5.23 -6.61 7.40
CA MET A 36 -4.89 -8.04 7.49
C MET A 36 -4.51 -8.41 8.91
N HIS A 37 -3.67 -7.63 9.60
CA HIS A 37 -3.29 -7.89 10.98
C HIS A 37 -4.50 -8.00 11.92
N LYS A 38 -5.50 -7.13 11.75
CA LYS A 38 -6.71 -7.13 12.59
C LYS A 38 -7.66 -8.30 12.30
N ARG A 39 -7.83 -8.69 11.04
CA ARG A 39 -8.94 -9.56 10.62
C ARG A 39 -8.55 -10.93 10.07
N TRP A 40 -7.26 -11.23 9.92
CA TRP A 40 -6.79 -12.45 9.27
C TRP A 40 -7.47 -13.74 9.76
N THR A 41 -7.64 -13.88 11.08
CA THR A 41 -8.23 -15.07 11.72
C THR A 41 -9.74 -15.18 11.58
N VAL A 42 -10.44 -14.07 11.31
CA VAL A 42 -11.91 -14.00 11.22
C VAL A 42 -12.41 -13.79 9.78
N MET A 43 -11.50 -13.64 8.81
CA MET A 43 -11.85 -13.44 7.40
C MET A 43 -12.59 -14.63 6.81
N GLY A 44 -13.77 -14.36 6.23
CA GLY A 44 -14.53 -15.33 5.44
C GLY A 44 -13.85 -15.65 4.09
N LYS A 45 -14.40 -16.64 3.36
CA LYS A 45 -13.79 -17.15 2.10
C LYS A 45 -13.71 -16.09 1.00
N ILE A 46 -14.79 -15.33 0.80
CA ILE A 46 -14.84 -14.27 -0.23
C ILE A 46 -13.90 -13.12 0.12
N GLU A 47 -13.94 -12.68 1.38
CA GLU A 47 -13.05 -11.63 1.90
C GLU A 47 -11.60 -12.06 1.65
N ARG A 48 -11.20 -13.24 2.13
CA ARG A 48 -9.83 -13.75 1.97
C ARG A 48 -9.37 -13.84 0.51
N THR A 49 -10.24 -14.25 -0.42
CA THR A 49 -9.90 -14.27 -1.86
C THR A 49 -9.64 -12.87 -2.41
N ALA A 50 -10.47 -11.88 -2.05
CA ALA A 50 -10.26 -10.49 -2.47
C ALA A 50 -8.93 -9.95 -1.94
N VAL A 51 -8.55 -10.32 -0.71
CA VAL A 51 -7.27 -9.91 -0.09
C VAL A 51 -6.08 -10.45 -0.85
N TYR A 52 -6.10 -11.71 -1.26
CA TYR A 52 -5.03 -12.25 -2.07
C TYR A 52 -4.87 -11.49 -3.39
N GLY A 53 -5.99 -11.09 -4.01
CA GLY A 53 -5.97 -10.21 -5.17
C GLY A 53 -5.32 -8.85 -4.88
N LEU A 54 -5.69 -8.22 -3.77
CA LEU A 54 -5.10 -6.93 -3.35
C LEU A 54 -3.61 -7.05 -3.01
N VAL A 55 -3.20 -8.12 -2.32
CA VAL A 55 -1.80 -8.39 -2.01
C VAL A 55 -0.99 -8.53 -3.29
N PHE A 56 -1.53 -9.21 -4.32
CA PHE A 56 -0.85 -9.32 -5.61
C PHE A 56 -0.78 -7.98 -6.34
N LEU A 57 -1.87 -7.22 -6.37
CA LEU A 57 -1.94 -5.91 -7.01
C LEU A 57 -0.95 -4.91 -6.39
N PHE A 58 -0.82 -4.91 -5.07
CA PHE A 58 0.03 -3.98 -4.30
C PHE A 58 1.33 -4.63 -3.80
N PHE A 59 1.70 -5.79 -4.35
CA PHE A 59 2.89 -6.54 -3.94
C PHE A 59 4.18 -5.69 -3.92
N PRO A 60 4.46 -4.83 -4.93
CA PRO A 60 5.65 -4.00 -4.92
C PRO A 60 5.71 -3.04 -3.74
N GLY A 61 4.56 -2.53 -3.28
CA GLY A 61 4.52 -1.68 -2.09
C GLY A 61 4.67 -2.48 -0.80
N LEU A 62 4.05 -3.66 -0.72
CA LEU A 62 4.13 -4.52 0.47
C LEU A 62 5.58 -4.95 0.75
N ILE A 63 6.33 -5.39 -0.27
CA ILE A 63 7.71 -5.86 -0.09
C ILE A 63 8.67 -4.76 0.40
N LEU A 64 8.39 -3.48 0.11
CA LEU A 64 9.18 -2.36 0.63
C LEU A 64 9.06 -2.24 2.15
N PHE A 65 7.90 -2.54 2.72
CA PHE A 65 7.64 -2.43 4.17
C PHE A 65 7.85 -3.74 4.94
N ALA A 66 7.89 -4.87 4.24
CA ALA A 66 8.10 -6.19 4.82
C ALA A 66 9.27 -6.30 5.83
N PRO A 67 10.47 -5.72 5.60
CA PRO A 67 11.57 -5.84 6.57
C PRO A 67 11.37 -4.99 7.84
N PHE A 68 10.47 -4.01 7.82
CA PHE A 68 10.27 -3.06 8.94
C PHE A 68 9.08 -3.43 9.83
N LEU A 69 8.11 -4.18 9.32
CA LEU A 69 6.88 -4.51 10.03
C LEU A 69 6.99 -5.86 10.72
N ASN A 70 6.88 -5.88 12.05
CA ASN A 70 6.76 -7.11 12.83
C ASN A 70 5.31 -7.30 13.30
N LEU A 71 4.56 -8.17 12.62
CA LEU A 71 3.14 -8.42 12.89
C LEU A 71 2.88 -9.72 13.67
N ARG A 72 3.87 -10.18 14.44
CA ARG A 72 3.71 -11.36 15.30
C ARG A 72 2.62 -11.10 16.35
N MET A 73 1.81 -12.11 16.65
CA MET A 73 0.85 -12.03 17.74
C MET A 73 1.61 -11.78 19.06
N ALA A 74 1.44 -10.59 19.64
CA ALA A 74 1.87 -10.32 21.01
C ALA A 74 0.78 -10.85 21.95
N GLY A 75 1.15 -11.73 22.90
CA GLY A 75 0.23 -12.20 23.95
C GLY A 75 -0.35 -13.61 23.79
N GLN A 76 0.40 -14.58 23.23
CA GLN A 76 0.09 -16.02 23.36
C GLN A 76 0.80 -16.64 24.60
N GLY A 77 0.97 -15.87 25.68
CA GLY A 77 1.78 -16.26 26.84
C GLY A 77 1.42 -15.58 28.16
N GLU A 78 0.16 -15.16 28.32
CA GLU A 78 -0.46 -14.83 29.62
C GLU A 78 -1.84 -15.48 29.71
#